data_AF-A0A9Q2C3I0-F1
#
_entry.id   AF-A0A9Q2C3I0-F1
#
_cell.length_a   1.000
_cell.length_b   1.000
_cell.length_c   1.000
_cell.angle_alpha   90.00
_cell.angle_beta   90.00
_cell.angle_gamma   90.00
#
_symmetry.space_group_name_H-M   'P 1'
#
loop_
_entity.id
_entity.type
_entity.pdbx_description
1 polymer ?
#
loop_
_entity_poly.entity_id
_entity_poly.type
_entity_poly.pdbx_seq_one_letter_code
_entity_poly.pdbx_strand_id
1 'polypeptide(L)'
;MSQSAISNLAPEERLLAAIAYGESSTQNKYEEMAALASVMVRQMKARGYQSIEAFTSKDPTFSFVRTDGNKRYALLMEATADEIGKSAPMTHAVRAARNAFSGGFDYSNGAYFWDGADIKSNYSKHSKVWHGVRVDPAHNVYGIPDSRRTKILYKTVKKKVNGKTASVQEEVGRYSWAYESTAGVGGTIFWRYSRDFVNVTRAKKYK
;
A
#
# COMPACT_ATOMS: atom_id res chain seq x y z
N MET A 1 11.60 -10.96 -23.05
CA MET A 1 12.86 -10.82 -22.29
C MET A 1 13.76 -11.97 -22.70
N SER A 2 15.05 -11.73 -22.96
CA SER A 2 15.99 -12.81 -23.24
C SER A 2 16.30 -13.60 -21.96
N GLN A 3 16.60 -14.89 -22.11
CA GLN A 3 17.00 -15.80 -21.02
C GLN A 3 18.22 -15.28 -20.24
N SER A 4 19.06 -14.45 -20.87
CA SER A 4 20.22 -13.79 -20.24
C SER A 4 19.88 -12.73 -19.19
N ALA A 5 18.67 -12.15 -19.20
CA ALA A 5 18.27 -11.13 -18.23
C ALA A 5 17.76 -11.73 -16.90
N ILE A 6 17.52 -13.04 -16.86
CA ILE A 6 17.03 -13.76 -15.67
C ILE A 6 18.17 -14.49 -14.94
N SER A 7 19.27 -14.81 -15.62
CA SER A 7 20.40 -15.55 -15.04
C SER A 7 21.15 -14.82 -13.92
N ASN A 8 21.00 -13.50 -13.79
CA ASN A 8 21.59 -12.68 -12.72
C ASN A 8 20.51 -11.83 -12.02
N LEU A 9 19.57 -12.46 -11.31
CA LEU A 9 18.60 -11.75 -10.48
C LEU A 9 19.26 -11.27 -9.18
N ALA A 10 19.41 -9.95 -9.01
CA ALA A 10 20.02 -9.39 -7.81
C ALA A 10 19.16 -9.70 -6.56
N PRO A 11 19.77 -9.83 -5.35
CA PRO A 11 19.02 -10.19 -4.14
C PRO A 11 17.83 -9.28 -3.83
N GLU A 12 17.99 -7.95 -3.98
CA GLU A 12 16.91 -6.98 -3.78
C GLU A 12 15.79 -7.10 -4.84
N GLU A 13 16.15 -7.38 -6.10
CA GLU A 13 15.17 -7.65 -7.16
C GLU A 13 14.37 -8.92 -6.85
N ARG A 14 15.05 -9.98 -6.40
CA ARG A 14 14.41 -11.24 -6.00
C ARG A 14 13.47 -11.03 -4.83
N LEU A 15 13.92 -10.34 -3.79
CA LEU A 15 13.10 -10.07 -2.60
C LEU A 15 11.84 -9.28 -2.97
N LEU A 16 11.97 -8.18 -3.72
CA LEU A 16 10.83 -7.37 -4.12
C LEU A 16 9.88 -8.15 -5.05
N ALA A 17 10.42 -8.95 -5.97
CA ALA A 17 9.62 -9.81 -6.84
C ALA A 17 8.84 -10.86 -6.03
N ALA A 18 9.49 -11.49 -5.05
CA ALA A 18 8.86 -12.48 -4.19
C ALA A 18 7.74 -11.87 -3.35
N ILE A 19 7.96 -10.68 -2.79
CA ILE A 19 6.93 -9.93 -2.05
C ILE A 19 5.75 -9.63 -2.96
N ALA A 20 5.99 -9.01 -4.13
CA ALA A 20 4.92 -8.68 -5.07
C ALA A 20 4.15 -9.92 -5.54
N TYR A 21 4.84 -11.04 -5.77
CA TYR A 21 4.22 -12.30 -6.15
C TYR A 21 3.39 -12.91 -5.02
N GLY A 22 3.89 -12.86 -3.78
CA GLY A 22 3.22 -13.35 -2.58
C GLY A 22 1.98 -12.54 -2.17
N GLU A 23 2.06 -11.22 -2.29
CA GLU A 23 0.98 -10.28 -1.95
C GLU A 23 -0.10 -10.18 -3.05
N SER A 24 0.29 -10.41 -4.31
CA SER A 24 -0.65 -10.36 -5.43
C SER A 24 -1.70 -11.47 -5.38
N SER A 25 -2.87 -11.18 -5.95
CA SER A 25 -3.90 -12.19 -6.15
C SER A 25 -3.44 -13.33 -7.07
N THR A 26 -4.15 -14.46 -7.00
CA THR A 26 -3.90 -15.62 -7.87
C THR A 26 -4.26 -15.38 -9.34
N GLN A 27 -4.76 -14.19 -9.69
CA GLN A 27 -4.97 -13.78 -11.09
C GLN A 27 -3.64 -13.60 -11.85
N ASN A 28 -2.52 -13.48 -11.14
CA ASN A 28 -1.17 -13.39 -11.72
C ASN A 28 -0.98 -12.21 -12.70
N LYS A 29 -1.66 -11.09 -12.45
CA LYS A 29 -1.57 -9.91 -13.32
C LYS A 29 -0.28 -9.14 -13.07
N TYR A 30 0.42 -8.81 -14.15
CA TYR A 30 1.64 -8.00 -14.09
C TYR A 30 1.39 -6.64 -13.44
N GLU A 31 0.30 -5.97 -13.80
CA GLU A 31 -0.04 -4.63 -13.33
C GLU A 31 -0.28 -4.60 -11.82
N GLU A 32 -0.89 -5.65 -11.26
CA GLU A 32 -1.12 -5.80 -9.81
C GLU A 32 0.22 -5.96 -9.08
N MET A 33 1.09 -6.85 -9.57
CA MET A 33 2.43 -7.04 -9.01
C MET A 33 3.28 -5.77 -9.13
N ALA A 34 3.21 -5.05 -10.25
CA ALA A 34 3.93 -3.81 -10.49
C ALA A 34 3.42 -2.68 -9.58
N ALA A 35 2.11 -2.61 -9.32
CA ALA A 35 1.52 -1.69 -8.36
C ALA A 35 2.02 -1.98 -6.93
N LEU A 36 1.97 -3.25 -6.49
CA LEU A 36 2.48 -3.68 -5.17
C LEU A 36 3.98 -3.36 -5.02
N ALA A 37 4.80 -3.71 -6.02
CA ALA A 37 6.23 -3.42 -6.01
C ALA A 37 6.50 -1.90 -5.92
N SER A 38 5.70 -1.09 -6.62
CA SER A 38 5.81 0.37 -6.58
C SER A 38 5.46 0.93 -5.19
N VAL A 39 4.43 0.40 -4.52
CA VAL A 39 4.09 0.76 -3.14
C VAL A 39 5.23 0.43 -2.19
N MET A 40 5.82 -0.76 -2.29
CA MET A 40 6.95 -1.18 -1.46
C MET A 40 8.16 -0.23 -1.61
N VAL A 41 8.58 0.07 -2.85
CA VAL A 41 9.69 1.00 -3.12
C VAL A 41 9.36 2.40 -2.63
N ARG A 42 8.12 2.87 -2.80
CA ARG A 42 7.68 4.19 -2.34
C ARG A 42 7.71 4.30 -0.82
N GLN A 43 7.25 3.27 -0.11
CA GLN A 43 7.26 3.20 1.35
C GLN A 43 8.68 3.15 1.91
N MET A 44 9.53 2.30 1.32
CA MET A 44 10.96 2.25 1.62
C MET A 44 11.59 3.64 1.55
N LYS A 45 11.44 4.31 0.39
CA LYS A 45 11.99 5.66 0.17
C LYS A 45 11.40 6.69 1.12
N ALA A 46 10.07 6.71 1.30
CA ALA A 46 9.39 7.70 2.14
C ALA A 46 9.77 7.59 3.63
N ARG A 47 10.13 6.38 4.08
CA ARG A 47 10.59 6.10 5.44
C ARG A 47 12.11 6.23 5.62
N GLY A 48 12.86 6.49 4.54
CA GLY A 48 14.31 6.71 4.58
C GLY A 48 15.15 5.43 4.62
N TYR A 49 14.59 4.28 4.22
CA TYR A 49 15.36 3.05 4.09
C TYR A 49 16.15 3.02 2.78
N GLN A 50 17.34 2.41 2.82
CA GLN A 50 18.22 2.28 1.66
C GLN A 50 17.89 1.06 0.77
N SER A 51 17.20 0.05 1.32
CA SER A 51 16.86 -1.18 0.60
C SER A 51 15.54 -1.79 1.07
N ILE A 52 14.94 -2.67 0.26
CA ILE A 52 13.70 -3.38 0.59
C ILE A 52 13.95 -4.32 1.76
N GLU A 53 15.11 -4.97 1.82
CA GLU A 53 15.51 -5.79 2.96
C GLU A 53 15.53 -4.96 4.26
N ALA A 54 16.21 -3.81 4.27
CA ALA A 54 16.29 -2.94 5.44
C ALA A 54 14.91 -2.43 5.88
N PHE A 55 14.02 -2.13 4.94
CA PHE A 55 12.66 -1.71 5.21
C PHE A 55 11.84 -2.85 5.83
N THR A 56 11.76 -3.98 5.13
CA THR A 56 10.87 -5.08 5.51
C THR A 56 11.35 -5.85 6.72
N SER A 57 12.64 -5.76 7.09
CA SER A 57 13.16 -6.35 8.31
C SER A 57 12.93 -5.47 9.56
N LYS A 58 12.81 -4.14 9.40
CA LYS A 58 12.46 -3.24 10.51
C LYS A 58 10.95 -3.02 10.67
N ASP A 59 10.20 -3.08 9.57
CA ASP A 59 8.74 -2.94 9.54
C ASP A 59 8.09 -4.23 8.97
N PRO A 60 8.21 -5.39 9.65
CA PRO A 60 7.76 -6.69 9.12
C PRO A 60 6.24 -6.78 8.93
N THR A 61 5.47 -5.98 9.68
CA THR A 61 4.01 -5.94 9.56
C THR A 61 3.52 -5.18 8.32
N PHE A 62 4.43 -4.57 7.56
CA PHE A 62 4.05 -3.89 6.32
C PHE A 62 3.72 -4.88 5.19
N SER A 63 4.34 -6.06 5.21
CA SER A 63 4.07 -7.15 4.28
C SER A 63 4.32 -8.47 5.00
N PHE A 64 3.24 -9.17 5.33
CA PHE A 64 3.29 -10.37 6.17
C PHE A 64 3.83 -11.59 5.44
N VAL A 65 3.92 -11.56 4.10
CA VAL A 65 4.35 -12.70 3.26
C VAL A 65 5.76 -13.22 3.58
N ARG A 66 6.59 -12.41 4.24
CA ARG A 66 7.92 -12.83 4.73
C ARG A 66 7.86 -13.68 5.99
N THR A 67 6.77 -13.60 6.75
CA THR A 67 6.65 -14.14 8.12
C THR A 67 5.53 -15.16 8.28
N ASP A 68 4.54 -15.17 7.39
CA ASP A 68 3.33 -16.00 7.48
C ASP A 68 3.45 -17.35 6.76
N GLY A 69 4.60 -17.65 6.15
CA GLY A 69 4.81 -18.86 5.37
C GLY A 69 4.11 -18.84 4.00
N ASN A 70 3.88 -17.67 3.42
CA ASN A 70 3.26 -17.52 2.10
C ASN A 70 4.00 -18.36 1.04
N LYS A 71 3.28 -19.35 0.49
CA LYS A 71 3.83 -20.33 -0.46
C LYS A 71 4.33 -19.69 -1.75
N ARG A 72 3.70 -18.61 -2.23
CA ARG A 72 4.09 -17.93 -3.46
C ARG A 72 5.38 -17.15 -3.25
N TYR A 73 5.51 -16.46 -2.12
CA TYR A 73 6.75 -15.80 -1.72
C TYR A 73 7.91 -16.81 -1.67
N ALA A 74 7.74 -17.90 -0.92
CA ALA A 74 8.76 -18.96 -0.78
C ALA A 74 9.15 -19.55 -2.15
N LEU A 75 8.15 -19.86 -2.98
CA LEU A 75 8.37 -20.41 -4.33
C LEU A 75 9.28 -19.51 -5.18
N LEU A 76 9.07 -18.19 -5.21
CA LEU A 76 9.93 -17.30 -6.00
C LEU A 76 11.31 -17.14 -5.36
N MET A 77 11.39 -17.08 -4.03
CA MET A 77 12.68 -16.98 -3.33
C MET A 77 13.59 -18.17 -3.63
N GLU A 78 13.03 -19.38 -3.65
CA GLU A 78 13.75 -20.64 -3.84
C GLU A 78 13.99 -20.97 -5.33
N ALA A 79 13.16 -20.46 -6.24
CA ALA A 79 13.26 -20.78 -7.66
C ALA A 79 14.58 -20.34 -8.29
N THR A 80 15.17 -21.24 -9.07
CA THR A 80 16.29 -20.95 -9.97
C THR A 80 15.88 -19.98 -11.09
N ALA A 81 16.88 -19.39 -11.74
CA ALA A 81 16.64 -18.49 -12.87
C ALA A 81 15.86 -19.19 -14.01
N ASP A 82 16.14 -20.47 -14.27
CA ASP A 82 15.47 -21.23 -15.31
C ASP A 82 13.99 -21.51 -14.95
N GLU A 83 13.70 -21.86 -13.71
CA GLU A 83 12.33 -22.04 -13.21
C GLU A 83 11.51 -20.73 -13.27
N ILE A 84 12.13 -19.61 -12.90
CA ILE A 84 11.51 -18.28 -13.05
C ILE A 84 11.22 -18.00 -14.53
N GLY A 85 12.18 -18.27 -15.41
CA GLY A 85 12.04 -18.05 -16.86
C GLY A 85 10.96 -18.91 -17.52
N LYS A 86 10.67 -20.10 -16.97
CA LYS A 86 9.59 -21.01 -17.43
C LYS A 86 8.22 -20.66 -16.84
N SER A 87 8.18 -19.86 -15.78
CA SER A 87 6.94 -19.44 -15.11
C SER A 87 6.56 -18.00 -15.48
N ALA A 88 5.51 -17.85 -16.29
CA ALA A 88 5.01 -16.52 -16.66
C ALA A 88 4.67 -15.65 -15.42
N PRO A 89 4.00 -16.17 -14.37
CA PRO A 89 3.75 -15.39 -13.14
C PRO A 89 5.02 -14.94 -12.43
N MET A 90 6.03 -15.81 -12.27
CA MET A 90 7.29 -15.43 -11.60
C MET A 90 8.11 -14.45 -12.47
N THR A 91 8.08 -14.63 -13.79
CA THR A 91 8.65 -13.67 -14.73
C THR A 91 7.98 -12.31 -14.60
N HIS A 92 6.65 -12.24 -14.50
CA HIS A 92 5.91 -10.99 -14.20
C HIS A 92 6.34 -10.38 -12.87
N ALA A 93 6.48 -11.21 -11.84
CA ALA A 93 7.21 -10.98 -10.58
C ALA A 93 8.44 -10.09 -10.74
N VAL A 94 9.43 -10.65 -11.43
CA VAL A 94 10.75 -10.04 -11.64
C VAL A 94 10.64 -8.73 -12.41
N ARG A 95 9.84 -8.68 -13.48
CA ARG A 95 9.72 -7.44 -14.26
C ARG A 95 8.88 -6.36 -13.59
N ALA A 96 8.01 -6.71 -12.64
CA ALA A 96 7.34 -5.75 -11.76
C ALA A 96 8.33 -5.11 -10.79
N ALA A 97 9.20 -5.90 -10.16
CA ALA A 97 10.25 -5.39 -9.28
C ALA A 97 11.21 -4.43 -10.01
N ARG A 98 11.68 -4.83 -11.21
CA ARG A 98 12.53 -3.98 -12.06
C ARG A 98 11.86 -2.67 -12.48
N ASN A 99 10.59 -2.75 -12.87
CA ASN A 99 9.80 -1.55 -13.17
C ASN A 99 9.79 -0.59 -11.97
N ALA A 100 9.49 -1.09 -10.76
CA ALA A 100 9.45 -0.26 -9.57
C ALA A 100 10.81 0.36 -9.21
N PHE A 101 11.91 -0.40 -9.27
CA PHE A 101 13.25 0.13 -8.98
C PHE A 101 13.71 1.17 -10.00
N SER A 102 13.40 0.97 -11.29
CA SER A 102 13.72 1.92 -12.36
C SER A 102 12.85 3.19 -12.36
N GLY A 103 11.82 3.26 -11.51
CA GLY A 103 10.85 4.36 -11.52
C GLY A 103 9.92 4.32 -12.74
N GLY A 104 9.66 3.12 -13.28
CA GLY A 104 8.72 2.91 -14.36
C GLY A 104 7.27 3.18 -13.97
N PHE A 105 6.33 2.79 -14.83
CA PHE A 105 4.92 3.17 -14.67
C PHE A 105 4.34 2.65 -13.34
N ASP A 106 3.68 3.54 -12.61
CA ASP A 106 3.11 3.27 -11.30
C ASP A 106 1.62 2.91 -11.39
N TYR A 107 1.35 1.61 -11.54
CA TYR A 107 -0.02 1.08 -11.57
C TYR A 107 -0.79 1.24 -10.25
N SER A 108 -0.12 1.62 -9.16
CA SER A 108 -0.78 1.97 -7.89
C SER A 108 -1.23 3.42 -7.83
N ASN A 109 -0.86 4.25 -8.81
CA ASN A 109 -1.23 5.67 -8.91
C ASN A 109 -0.94 6.47 -7.62
N GLY A 110 0.26 6.30 -7.07
CA GLY A 110 0.74 7.02 -5.89
C GLY A 110 0.26 6.49 -4.55
N ALA A 111 -0.26 5.26 -4.48
CA ALA A 111 -0.69 4.63 -3.25
C ALA A 111 0.45 4.44 -2.24
N TYR A 112 0.10 4.37 -0.96
CA TYR A 112 1.01 3.99 0.13
C TYR A 112 0.61 2.69 0.83
N PHE A 113 -0.61 2.22 0.57
CA PHE A 113 -1.18 1.03 1.21
C PHE A 113 -2.00 0.24 0.18
N TRP A 114 -2.32 -1.00 0.50
CA TRP A 114 -3.24 -1.84 -0.27
C TRP A 114 -4.12 -2.65 0.67
N ASP A 115 -5.18 -3.25 0.12
CA ASP A 115 -5.94 -4.34 0.73
C ASP A 115 -6.33 -5.37 -0.33
N GLY A 116 -6.32 -6.64 0.10
CA GLY A 116 -6.78 -7.78 -0.69
C GLY A 116 -8.26 -8.08 -0.39
N ALA A 117 -8.65 -9.35 -0.56
CA ALA A 117 -10.05 -9.77 -0.40
C ALA A 117 -10.57 -9.68 1.04
N ASP A 118 -9.66 -9.58 2.03
CA ASP A 118 -9.96 -9.54 3.45
C ASP A 118 -10.75 -8.29 3.86
N ILE A 119 -10.54 -7.16 3.16
CA ILE A 119 -11.36 -5.96 3.37
C ILE A 119 -12.84 -6.20 3.09
N LYS A 120 -13.17 -7.12 2.18
CA LYS A 120 -14.56 -7.50 1.88
C LYS A 120 -15.08 -8.49 2.91
N SER A 121 -14.33 -9.56 3.18
CA SER A 121 -14.79 -10.65 4.06
C SER A 121 -14.89 -10.22 5.53
N ASN A 122 -14.15 -9.18 5.94
CA ASN A 122 -14.16 -8.66 7.31
C ASN A 122 -14.49 -7.16 7.38
N TYR A 123 -15.28 -6.66 6.44
CA TYR A 123 -15.50 -5.22 6.23
C TYR A 123 -15.77 -4.41 7.50
N SER A 124 -16.73 -4.84 8.33
CA SER A 124 -17.14 -4.08 9.53
C SER A 124 -16.07 -3.97 10.62
N LYS A 125 -15.11 -4.90 10.66
CA LYS A 125 -14.00 -4.93 11.63
C LYS A 125 -12.66 -4.54 11.01
N HIS A 126 -12.63 -4.30 9.70
CA HIS A 126 -11.41 -3.97 8.99
C HIS A 126 -10.91 -2.58 9.42
N SER A 127 -9.64 -2.49 9.81
CA SER A 127 -9.08 -1.27 10.44
C SER A 127 -9.26 -0.03 9.55
N LYS A 128 -8.94 -0.11 8.24
CA LYS A 128 -9.10 1.05 7.34
C LYS A 128 -10.55 1.49 7.22
N VAL A 129 -11.49 0.55 7.18
CA VAL A 129 -12.94 0.84 7.14
C VAL A 129 -13.38 1.55 8.42
N TRP A 130 -12.81 1.18 9.57
CA TRP A 130 -13.06 1.83 10.86
C TRP A 130 -12.57 3.29 10.89
N HIS A 131 -11.45 3.59 10.22
CA HIS A 131 -10.93 4.95 10.04
C HIS A 131 -11.61 5.74 8.91
N GLY A 132 -12.38 5.06 8.08
CA GLY A 132 -13.16 5.59 6.98
C GLY A 132 -12.42 5.51 5.64
N VAL A 133 -13.11 4.98 4.64
CA VAL A 133 -12.61 4.77 3.28
C VAL A 133 -13.58 5.43 2.29
N ARG A 134 -13.02 6.00 1.22
CA ARG A 134 -13.75 6.38 0.01
C ARG A 134 -13.18 5.61 -1.17
N VAL A 135 -14.01 4.84 -1.85
CA VAL A 135 -13.60 4.01 -2.99
C VAL A 135 -14.25 4.52 -4.27
N ASP A 136 -13.42 4.92 -5.23
CA ASP A 136 -13.89 5.19 -6.59
C ASP A 136 -14.49 3.91 -7.21
N PRO A 137 -15.68 3.97 -7.84
CA PRO A 137 -16.28 2.81 -8.51
C PRO A 137 -15.34 2.09 -9.48
N ALA A 138 -14.48 2.82 -10.21
CA ALA A 138 -13.51 2.24 -11.14
C ALA A 138 -12.39 1.46 -10.45
N HIS A 139 -12.14 1.72 -9.16
CA HIS A 139 -11.13 1.02 -8.35
C HIS A 139 -11.73 -0.11 -7.51
N ASN A 140 -13.06 -0.23 -7.47
CA ASN A 140 -13.76 -1.06 -6.50
C ASN A 140 -13.88 -2.53 -6.95
N VAL A 141 -12.75 -3.23 -7.04
CA VAL A 141 -12.69 -4.65 -7.48
C VAL A 141 -13.49 -5.62 -6.60
N TYR A 142 -13.93 -5.17 -5.42
CA TYR A 142 -14.67 -5.98 -4.44
C TYR A 142 -16.14 -5.60 -4.25
N GLY A 143 -16.58 -4.46 -4.80
CA GLY A 143 -17.91 -3.91 -4.58
C GLY A 143 -18.18 -3.52 -3.12
N ILE A 144 -17.16 -3.08 -2.38
CA ILE A 144 -17.33 -2.61 -0.99
C ILE A 144 -17.96 -1.22 -0.97
N PRO A 145 -18.82 -0.89 0.01
CA PRO A 145 -19.33 0.46 0.14
C PRO A 145 -18.25 1.43 0.66
N ASP A 146 -18.54 2.73 0.60
CA ASP A 146 -17.77 3.72 1.37
C ASP A 146 -18.01 3.54 2.88
N SER A 147 -17.08 4.04 3.70
CA SER A 147 -17.26 4.16 5.15
C SER A 147 -16.98 5.59 5.59
N ARG A 148 -18.03 6.39 5.69
CA ARG A 148 -17.90 7.78 6.14
C ARG A 148 -17.71 7.85 7.65
N ARG A 149 -16.65 8.51 8.10
CA ARG A 149 -16.27 8.73 9.50
C ARG A 149 -15.88 10.19 9.70
N THR A 150 -16.87 11.06 9.82
CA THR A 150 -16.62 12.49 10.05
C THR A 150 -15.93 12.68 11.40
N LYS A 151 -14.72 13.24 11.39
CA LYS A 151 -14.01 13.69 12.58
C LYS A 151 -13.73 15.18 12.50
N ILE A 152 -13.90 15.85 13.63
CA ILE A 152 -13.63 17.29 13.79
C ILE A 152 -12.51 17.41 14.82
N LEU A 153 -11.45 18.13 14.46
CA LEU A 153 -10.36 18.45 15.37
C LEU A 153 -10.57 19.85 15.92
N TYR A 154 -10.33 20.01 17.21
CA TYR A 154 -10.45 21.28 17.90
C TYR A 154 -9.12 21.65 18.56
N LYS A 155 -8.90 22.95 18.74
CA LYS A 155 -7.84 23.52 19.57
C LYS A 155 -8.48 24.32 20.69
N THR A 156 -7.88 24.28 21.88
CA THR A 156 -8.26 25.16 22.97
C THR A 156 -7.54 26.48 22.83
N VAL A 157 -8.30 27.58 22.75
CA VAL A 157 -7.77 28.95 22.76
C VAL A 157 -8.37 29.73 23.91
N LYS A 158 -7.60 30.69 24.44
CA LYS A 158 -8.11 31.64 25.44
C LYS A 158 -8.72 32.83 24.71
N LYS A 159 -10.00 33.13 24.97
CA LYS A 159 -10.69 34.32 24.46
C LYS A 159 -11.31 35.10 25.61
N LYS A 160 -11.46 36.41 25.44
CA LYS A 160 -12.36 37.19 26.30
C LYS A 160 -13.79 36.92 25.86
N VAL A 161 -14.58 36.37 26.76
CA VAL A 161 -16.03 36.17 26.61
C VAL A 161 -16.68 36.91 27.79
N ASN A 162 -17.51 37.91 27.50
CA ASN A 162 -18.14 38.76 28.51
C ASN A 162 -17.14 39.39 29.52
N GLY A 163 -16.02 39.91 28.99
CA GLY A 163 -14.98 40.56 29.80
C GLY A 163 -14.08 39.62 30.60
N LYS A 164 -14.42 38.33 30.71
CA LYS A 164 -13.61 37.31 31.39
C LYS A 164 -12.84 36.45 30.39
N THR A 165 -11.61 36.09 30.72
CA THR A 165 -10.84 35.13 29.91
C THR A 165 -11.41 33.73 30.11
N ALA A 166 -11.88 33.11 29.03
CA ALA A 166 -12.41 31.75 28.99
C ALA A 166 -11.64 30.89 27.99
N SER A 167 -11.51 29.60 28.29
CA SER A 167 -10.99 28.61 27.35
C SER A 167 -12.14 28.15 26.45
N VAL A 168 -11.99 28.35 25.14
CA VAL A 168 -12.97 27.91 24.14
C VAL A 168 -12.33 26.94 23.16
N GLN A 169 -13.12 25.97 22.68
CA GLN A 169 -12.71 25.07 21.61
C GLN A 169 -13.02 25.73 20.27
N GLU A 170 -12.00 25.87 19.41
CA GLU A 170 -12.15 26.28 18.02
C GLU A 170 -11.87 25.10 17.10
N GLU A 171 -12.69 24.91 16.08
CA GLU A 171 -12.43 23.91 15.05
C GLU A 171 -11.16 24.27 14.28
N VAL A 172 -10.25 23.29 14.18
CA VAL A 172 -9.03 23.33 13.37
C VAL A 172 -9.31 22.82 11.97
N GLY A 173 -10.21 21.85 11.85
CA GLY A 173 -10.67 21.30 10.59
C GLY A 173 -11.38 19.96 10.78
N ARG A 174 -11.87 19.41 9.69
CA ARG A 174 -12.61 18.16 9.66
C ARG A 174 -12.29 17.33 8.43
N TYR A 175 -12.46 16.01 8.54
CA TYR A 175 -12.35 15.08 7.41
C TYR A 175 -13.42 14.00 7.52
N SER A 176 -13.86 13.46 6.38
CA SER A 176 -14.94 12.45 6.30
C SER A 176 -14.46 11.02 6.10
N TRP A 177 -13.22 10.82 5.65
CA TRP A 177 -12.57 9.52 5.50
C TRP A 177 -11.05 9.71 5.61
N ALA A 178 -10.37 8.73 6.21
CA ALA A 178 -8.93 8.74 6.29
C ALA A 178 -8.28 8.29 4.98
N TYR A 179 -8.88 7.34 4.27
CA TYR A 179 -8.31 6.74 3.06
C TYR A 179 -9.15 7.00 1.82
N GLU A 180 -8.48 7.13 0.68
CA GLU A 180 -9.10 7.18 -0.65
C GLU A 180 -8.41 6.22 -1.60
N SER A 181 -9.20 5.55 -2.45
CA SER A 181 -8.63 4.63 -3.45
C SER A 181 -7.93 5.39 -4.56
N THR A 182 -6.87 4.80 -5.08
CA THR A 182 -5.99 5.38 -6.11
C THR A 182 -5.95 4.54 -7.37
N ALA A 183 -6.13 3.22 -7.21
CA ALA A 183 -6.29 2.25 -8.28
C ALA A 183 -7.00 1.00 -7.75
N GLY A 184 -7.57 0.22 -8.66
CA GLY A 184 -8.02 -1.16 -8.40
C GLY A 184 -7.48 -2.05 -9.51
N VAL A 185 -6.63 -3.02 -9.18
CA VAL A 185 -5.95 -3.85 -10.16
C VAL A 185 -5.91 -5.29 -9.67
N GLY A 186 -6.36 -6.22 -10.52
CA GLY A 186 -6.42 -7.64 -10.15
C GLY A 186 -7.36 -7.88 -8.97
N GLY A 187 -6.82 -8.37 -7.86
CA GLY A 187 -7.50 -8.55 -6.59
C GLY A 187 -7.04 -7.57 -5.52
N THR A 188 -6.61 -6.38 -5.90
CA THR A 188 -6.06 -5.41 -4.93
C THR A 188 -6.68 -4.03 -5.12
N ILE A 189 -7.10 -3.41 -4.01
CA ILE A 189 -7.41 -1.98 -3.97
C ILE A 189 -6.23 -1.25 -3.36
N PHE A 190 -5.79 -0.18 -4.02
CA PHE A 190 -4.66 0.63 -3.58
C PHE A 190 -5.12 1.94 -2.97
N TRP A 191 -4.53 2.33 -1.84
CA TRP A 191 -4.98 3.43 -1.02
C TRP A 191 -3.87 4.44 -0.74
N ARG A 192 -4.30 5.69 -0.55
CA ARG A 192 -3.52 6.71 0.14
C ARG A 192 -4.38 7.37 1.21
N TYR A 193 -3.74 8.11 2.11
CA TYR A 193 -4.50 9.01 2.97
C TYR A 193 -5.16 10.12 2.15
N SER A 194 -6.39 10.47 2.51
CA SER A 194 -7.12 11.57 1.90
C SER A 194 -6.41 12.89 2.17
N ARG A 195 -6.56 13.84 1.24
CA ARG A 195 -5.94 15.16 1.37
C ARG A 195 -6.41 15.89 2.64
N ASP A 196 -7.70 15.79 2.95
CA ASP A 196 -8.26 16.42 4.15
C ASP A 196 -7.69 15.80 5.43
N PHE A 197 -7.58 14.46 5.49
CA PHE A 197 -6.97 13.80 6.63
C PHE A 197 -5.54 14.29 6.86
N VAL A 198 -4.69 14.30 5.82
CA VAL A 198 -3.30 14.76 5.93
C VAL A 198 -3.23 16.24 6.32
N ASN A 199 -4.06 17.09 5.72
CA ASN A 199 -4.06 18.53 6.01
C ASN A 199 -4.48 18.83 7.46
N VAL A 200 -5.53 18.17 7.93
CA VAL A 200 -6.12 18.40 9.25
C VAL A 200 -5.26 17.79 10.36
N THR A 201 -4.75 16.58 10.17
CA THR A 201 -4.00 15.86 11.20
C THR A 201 -2.49 16.11 11.14
N ARG A 202 -1.98 16.64 10.03
CA ARG A 202 -0.54 16.73 9.72
C ARG A 202 0.15 15.36 9.73
N ALA A 203 -0.60 14.27 9.58
CA ALA A 203 -0.06 12.93 9.49
C ALA A 203 0.90 12.78 8.31
N LYS A 204 1.87 11.88 8.45
CA LYS A 204 2.77 11.52 7.36
C LYS A 204 1.96 10.70 6.35
N LYS A 205 2.02 11.06 5.06
CA LYS A 205 1.25 10.36 4.00
C LYS A 205 1.50 8.84 3.90
N TYR A 206 2.57 8.35 4.53
CA TYR A 206 3.08 6.98 4.50
C TYR A 206 3.00 6.24 5.87
N LYS A 207 2.50 6.91 6.93
CA LYS A 207 2.48 6.38 8.30
C LYS A 207 1.36 6.95 9.16
#